data_AF-A0A2V8TN45-F1
#
_entry.id   AF-A0A2V8TN45-F1
#
_cell.length_a   1.000
_cell.length_b   1.000
_cell.length_c   1.000
_cell.angle_alpha   90.00
_cell.angle_beta   90.00
_cell.angle_gamma   90.00
#
_symmetry.space_group_name_H-M   'P 1'
#
loop_
_entity.id
_entity.type
_entity.pdbx_description
1 polymer ?
#
loop_
_entity_poly.entity_id
_entity_poly.type
_entity_poly.pdbx_seq_one_letter_code
_entity_poly.pdbx_strand_id
1 'polypeptide(L)'
;MEPAADGLSVGMLRVLERWLGPEYSKRFVSAEDVAVSLWGRNAPEDIELLQQSAEISDRLNREALAIIRPGETTEKDIFQYYRFRMKQLGVEPGWSEYRVPIVNAGDPRSGRLPSDVVVQRGRVVKINGAVRVGGYCVDLNKTAYVLREGEPKPPAAVQQMFDVVLRSLRAAVAAMKP
;
A
#
# COMPACT_ATOMS: atom_id res chain seq x y z
N MET A 1 -3.62 13.11 -11.81
CA MET A 1 -3.23 11.90 -12.55
C MET A 1 -1.73 12.00 -12.73
N GLU A 2 -0.97 11.11 -12.12
CA GLU A 2 0.47 11.02 -12.36
C GLU A 2 0.65 10.73 -13.86
N PRO A 3 1.42 11.52 -14.62
CA PRO A 3 1.60 11.29 -16.04
C PRO A 3 2.33 9.96 -16.27
N ALA A 4 1.80 9.12 -17.17
CA ALA A 4 2.26 7.75 -17.39
C ALA A 4 3.67 7.62 -18.01
N ALA A 5 4.24 8.72 -18.53
CA ALA A 5 5.52 8.69 -19.23
C ALA A 5 6.46 9.86 -18.84
N ASP A 6 6.15 11.10 -19.25
CA ASP A 6 7.12 12.21 -19.25
C ASP A 6 6.68 13.48 -18.52
N GLY A 7 5.40 13.55 -18.11
CA GLY A 7 4.84 14.73 -17.45
C GLY A 7 4.78 15.99 -18.29
N LEU A 8 4.91 15.86 -19.61
CA LEU A 8 4.83 16.97 -20.53
C LEU A 8 3.38 17.43 -20.66
N SER A 9 3.04 18.55 -20.03
CA SER A 9 1.72 19.16 -20.24
C SER A 9 1.55 19.63 -21.68
N VAL A 10 0.30 19.72 -22.16
CA VAL A 10 -0.02 20.27 -23.50
C VAL A 10 0.57 21.67 -23.72
N GLY A 11 0.63 22.49 -22.66
CA GLY A 11 1.26 23.81 -22.73
C GLY A 11 2.77 23.74 -22.98
N MET A 12 3.46 22.85 -22.27
CA MET A 12 4.90 22.61 -22.46
C MET A 12 5.20 22.04 -23.85
N LEU A 13 4.38 21.09 -24.32
CA LEU A 13 4.48 20.56 -25.68
C LEU A 13 4.39 21.67 -26.73
N ARG A 14 3.39 22.55 -26.64
CA ARG A 14 3.23 23.68 -27.59
C ARG A 14 4.39 24.66 -27.57
N VAL A 15 4.98 24.91 -26.40
CA VAL A 15 6.19 25.73 -26.29
C VAL A 15 7.34 25.04 -26.99
N LEU A 16 7.55 23.75 -26.74
CA LEU A 16 8.60 22.95 -27.36
C LEU A 16 8.45 22.90 -28.89
N GLU A 17 7.23 22.69 -29.40
CA GLU A 17 6.93 22.69 -30.84
C GLU A 17 7.24 24.04 -31.49
N ARG A 18 6.95 25.15 -30.79
CA ARG A 18 7.26 26.50 -31.28
C ARG A 18 8.77 26.74 -31.39
N TRP A 19 9.54 26.31 -30.40
CA TRP A 19 10.99 26.51 -30.37
C TRP A 19 11.72 25.64 -31.40
N LEU A 20 11.31 24.37 -31.54
CA LEU A 20 11.93 23.42 -32.46
C LEU A 20 11.39 23.55 -33.89
N GLY A 21 10.24 24.17 -34.08
CA GLY A 21 9.63 24.39 -35.39
C GLY A 21 9.00 23.13 -35.99
N PRO A 22 8.24 23.28 -37.10
CA PRO A 22 7.42 22.21 -37.65
C PRO A 22 8.23 21.02 -38.20
N GLU A 23 9.46 21.25 -38.66
CA GLU A 23 10.31 20.20 -39.25
C GLU A 23 10.78 19.15 -38.23
N TYR A 24 11.03 19.56 -36.99
CA TYR A 24 11.42 18.67 -35.91
C TYR A 24 10.20 18.16 -35.13
N SER A 25 9.19 19.03 -34.91
CA SER A 25 7.97 18.68 -34.19
C SER A 25 7.18 17.54 -34.85
N LYS A 26 7.18 17.46 -36.19
CA LYS A 26 6.55 16.34 -36.92
C LYS A 26 7.14 14.96 -36.62
N ARG A 27 8.31 14.91 -35.96
CA ARG A 27 9.01 13.68 -35.59
C ARG A 27 8.68 13.24 -34.16
N PHE A 28 7.92 14.03 -33.40
CA PHE A 28 7.50 13.65 -32.06
C PHE A 28 6.58 12.44 -32.13
N VAL A 29 6.87 11.48 -31.26
CA VAL A 29 6.06 10.30 -31.03
C VAL A 29 5.93 10.14 -29.53
N SER A 30 4.76 9.71 -29.06
CA SER A 30 4.56 9.44 -27.64
C SER A 30 5.48 8.30 -27.21
N ALA A 31 6.17 8.48 -26.09
CA ALA A 31 6.94 7.42 -25.45
C ALA A 31 6.09 6.53 -24.54
N GLU A 32 4.77 6.77 -24.45
CA GLU A 32 3.86 6.08 -23.54
C GLU A 32 3.93 4.56 -23.66
N ASP A 33 3.81 4.00 -24.87
CA ASP A 33 3.86 2.55 -25.09
C ASP A 33 5.19 1.95 -24.61
N VAL A 34 6.30 2.66 -24.83
CA VAL A 34 7.63 2.23 -24.39
C VAL A 34 7.73 2.29 -22.87
N ALA A 35 7.29 3.38 -22.24
CA ALA A 35 7.32 3.57 -20.80
C ALA A 35 6.44 2.55 -20.08
N VAL A 36 5.18 2.40 -20.49
CA VAL A 36 4.24 1.42 -19.92
C VAL A 36 4.78 0.01 -20.05
N SER A 37 5.34 -0.32 -21.22
CA SER A 37 5.90 -1.65 -21.46
C SER A 37 7.15 -1.93 -20.61
N LEU A 38 7.99 -0.93 -20.36
CA LEU A 38 9.16 -1.03 -19.49
C LEU A 38 8.75 -1.21 -18.02
N TRP A 39 7.89 -0.32 -17.50
CA TRP A 39 7.45 -0.35 -16.10
C TRP A 39 6.51 -1.52 -15.76
N GLY A 40 5.80 -2.06 -16.76
CA GLY A 40 4.90 -3.21 -16.57
C GLY A 40 5.61 -4.56 -16.49
N ARG A 41 6.92 -4.64 -16.76
CA ARG A 41 7.69 -5.88 -16.83
C ARG A 41 8.91 -5.81 -15.93
N ASN A 42 8.78 -6.37 -14.74
CA ASN A 42 9.86 -6.48 -13.77
C ASN A 42 10.94 -7.47 -14.24
N ALA A 43 12.21 -7.09 -14.08
CA ALA A 43 13.32 -8.01 -14.19
C ALA A 43 13.39 -8.94 -12.95
N PRO A 44 14.11 -10.08 -13.03
CA PRO A 44 14.29 -10.97 -11.88
C PRO A 44 14.79 -10.24 -10.61
N GLU A 45 15.73 -9.31 -10.77
CA GLU A 45 16.31 -8.52 -9.69
C GLU A 45 15.27 -7.58 -9.03
N ASP A 46 14.36 -7.01 -9.83
CA ASP A 46 13.25 -6.19 -9.32
C ASP A 46 12.28 -7.04 -8.47
N ILE A 47 12.03 -8.28 -8.91
CA ILE A 47 11.17 -9.23 -8.19
C ILE A 47 11.78 -9.56 -6.81
N GLU A 48 13.11 -9.75 -6.73
CA GLU A 48 13.79 -9.98 -5.45
C GLU A 48 13.60 -8.80 -4.48
N LEU A 49 13.73 -7.56 -4.97
CA LEU A 49 13.51 -6.35 -4.16
C LEU A 49 12.04 -6.22 -3.72
N LEU A 50 11.08 -6.57 -4.59
CA LEU A 50 9.65 -6.60 -4.26
C LEU A 50 9.34 -7.66 -3.20
N GLN A 51 9.95 -8.85 -3.28
CA GLN A 51 9.81 -9.91 -2.27
C GLN A 51 10.35 -9.46 -0.91
N GLN A 52 11.54 -8.87 -0.87
CA GLN A 52 12.11 -8.31 0.36
C GLN A 52 11.22 -7.22 0.96
N SER A 53 10.72 -6.31 0.14
CA SER A 53 9.74 -5.30 0.56
C SER A 53 8.49 -5.95 1.16
N ALA A 54 7.94 -6.98 0.52
CA ALA A 54 6.75 -7.69 0.99
C ALA A 54 6.97 -8.40 2.34
N GLU A 55 8.10 -9.08 2.52
CA GLU A 55 8.45 -9.79 3.75
C GLU A 55 8.59 -8.85 4.95
N ILE A 56 9.35 -7.76 4.77
CA ILE A 56 9.54 -6.75 5.81
C ILE A 56 8.20 -6.09 6.14
N SER A 57 7.40 -5.78 5.12
CA SER A 57 6.08 -5.18 5.28
C SER A 57 5.12 -6.11 6.03
N ASP A 58 5.03 -7.39 5.68
CA ASP A 58 4.14 -8.34 6.37
C ASP A 58 4.54 -8.49 7.84
N ARG A 59 5.84 -8.55 8.13
CA ARG A 59 6.36 -8.58 9.50
C ARG A 59 5.94 -7.33 10.27
N LEU A 60 6.18 -6.13 9.74
CA LEU A 60 5.83 -4.87 10.41
C LEU A 60 4.33 -4.74 10.64
N ASN A 61 3.49 -5.12 9.67
CA ASN A 61 2.04 -5.12 9.84
C ASN A 61 1.59 -6.04 10.98
N ARG A 62 2.18 -7.24 11.09
CA ARG A 62 1.87 -8.17 12.19
C ARG A 62 2.36 -7.66 13.54
N GLU A 63 3.59 -7.14 13.61
CA GLU A 63 4.14 -6.52 14.82
C GLU A 63 3.23 -5.38 15.30
N ALA A 64 2.80 -4.51 14.39
CA ALA A 64 1.94 -3.37 14.71
C ALA A 64 0.52 -3.78 15.15
N LEU A 65 -0.04 -4.85 14.59
CA LEU A 65 -1.30 -5.42 15.10
C LEU A 65 -1.14 -6.06 16.48
N ALA A 66 0.03 -6.64 16.77
CA ALA A 66 0.28 -7.36 18.02
C ALA A 66 0.40 -6.44 19.24
N ILE A 67 0.71 -5.15 19.06
CA ILE A 67 0.78 -4.20 20.18
C ILE A 67 -0.59 -3.71 20.68
N ILE A 68 -1.68 -4.08 20.00
CA ILE A 68 -3.03 -3.59 20.32
C ILE A 68 -3.45 -4.07 21.71
N ARG A 69 -3.63 -3.10 22.62
CA ARG A 69 -4.33 -3.26 23.90
C ARG A 69 -5.70 -2.60 23.78
N PRO A 70 -6.79 -3.38 23.71
CA PRO A 70 -8.10 -2.79 23.43
C PRO A 70 -8.60 -1.95 24.60
N GLY A 71 -9.05 -0.74 24.31
CA GLY A 71 -9.43 0.28 25.29
C GLY A 71 -8.30 1.27 25.62
N GLU A 72 -7.08 1.01 25.16
CA GLU A 72 -5.90 1.83 25.46
C GLU A 72 -5.20 2.32 24.17
N THR A 73 -4.84 1.40 23.28
CA THR A 73 -4.07 1.70 22.07
C THR A 73 -4.92 2.49 21.06
N THR A 74 -4.39 3.61 20.57
CA THR A 74 -4.99 4.41 19.50
C THR A 74 -4.44 4.04 18.12
N GLU A 75 -5.11 4.49 17.05
CA GLU A 75 -4.55 4.36 15.69
C GLU A 75 -3.20 5.06 15.54
N LYS A 76 -3.01 6.21 16.21
CA LYS A 76 -1.74 6.93 16.25
C LYS A 76 -0.63 6.14 16.94
N ASP A 77 -0.92 5.44 18.02
CA ASP A 77 0.09 4.60 18.69
C ASP A 77 0.61 3.50 17.76
N ILE A 78 -0.30 2.86 17.01
CA ILE A 78 0.04 1.85 16.00
C ILE A 78 0.88 2.46 14.88
N PHE A 79 0.50 3.64 14.38
CA PHE A 79 1.28 4.38 13.40
C PHE A 79 2.70 4.67 13.91
N GLN A 80 2.82 5.25 15.10
CA GLN A 80 4.10 5.63 15.70
C GLN A 80 4.99 4.41 15.93
N TYR A 81 4.42 3.31 16.44
CA TYR A 81 5.15 2.04 16.58
C TYR A 81 5.68 1.55 15.23
N TYR A 82 4.83 1.50 14.20
CA TYR A 82 5.23 1.07 12.86
C TYR A 82 6.38 1.94 12.32
N ARG A 83 6.26 3.27 12.41
CA ARG A 83 7.32 4.22 11.99
C ARG A 83 8.62 4.04 12.77
N PHE A 84 8.52 3.83 14.08
CA PHE A 84 9.69 3.59 14.92
C PHE A 84 10.41 2.30 14.51
N ARG A 85 9.66 1.23 14.25
CA ARG A 85 10.23 -0.04 13.76
C ARG A 85 10.88 0.09 12.39
N MET A 86 10.27 0.83 11.46
CA MET A 86 10.90 1.15 10.18
C MET A 86 12.25 1.85 10.35
N LYS A 87 12.30 2.86 11.24
CA LYS A 87 13.55 3.59 11.54
C LYS A 87 14.61 2.65 12.13
N GLN A 88 14.24 1.74 13.02
CA GLN A 88 15.17 0.74 13.57
C GLN A 88 15.69 -0.25 12.52
N LEU A 89 14.87 -0.59 11.53
CA LEU A 89 15.24 -1.47 10.42
C LEU A 89 15.98 -0.74 9.30
N GLY A 90 16.10 0.59 9.36
CA GLY A 90 16.76 1.38 8.31
C GLY A 90 16.01 1.39 6.98
N VAL A 91 14.68 1.23 7.00
CA VAL A 91 13.84 1.15 5.78
C VAL A 91 12.95 2.39 5.63
N GLU A 92 12.64 2.71 4.37
CA GLU A 92 11.85 3.87 3.98
C GLU A 92 10.36 3.53 3.79
N PRO A 93 9.45 4.50 3.86
CA PRO A 93 8.06 4.29 3.46
C PRO A 93 7.90 3.91 1.99
N GLY A 94 6.97 3.00 1.72
CA GLY A 94 6.62 2.62 0.35
C GLY A 94 6.09 3.78 -0.50
N TRP A 95 5.42 4.77 0.09
CA TRP A 95 4.93 5.95 -0.64
C TRP A 95 5.11 7.25 0.15
N SER A 96 4.07 7.73 0.83
CA SER A 96 4.07 9.01 1.55
C SER A 96 4.37 8.79 3.03
N GLU A 97 5.27 9.60 3.59
CA GLU A 97 5.68 9.51 5.00
C GLU A 97 4.51 9.62 5.99
N TYR A 98 3.50 10.42 5.65
CA TYR A 98 2.34 10.66 6.52
C TYR A 98 1.24 9.62 6.35
N ARG A 99 1.33 8.77 5.31
CA ARG A 99 0.32 7.76 4.98
C ARG A 99 0.83 6.32 5.14
N VAL A 100 2.08 6.12 5.55
CA VAL A 100 2.64 4.79 5.78
C VAL A 100 2.94 4.61 7.27
N PRO A 101 2.15 3.82 8.01
CA PRO A 101 0.93 3.15 7.58
C PRO A 101 -0.33 4.05 7.64
N ILE A 102 -1.38 3.68 6.92
CA ILE A 102 -2.76 4.06 7.26
C ILE A 102 -3.29 3.01 8.24
N VAL A 103 -3.85 3.47 9.35
CA VAL A 103 -4.41 2.62 10.41
C VAL A 103 -5.84 3.05 10.66
N ASN A 104 -6.80 2.15 10.47
CA ASN A 104 -8.21 2.44 10.66
C ASN A 104 -8.89 1.35 11.51
N ALA A 105 -9.37 1.73 12.68
CA ALA A 105 -10.17 0.91 13.59
C ALA A 105 -11.66 1.24 13.43
N GLY A 106 -12.50 0.21 13.37
CA GLY A 106 -13.96 0.32 13.24
C GLY A 106 -14.46 0.46 11.80
N ASP A 107 -13.89 1.36 11.01
CA ASP A 107 -14.15 1.48 9.56
C ASP A 107 -12.88 1.18 8.73
N PRO A 108 -12.68 -0.09 8.32
CA PRO A 108 -11.51 -0.49 7.55
C PRO A 108 -11.52 0.03 6.10
N ARG A 109 -12.60 0.70 5.64
CA ARG A 109 -12.69 1.24 4.28
C ARG A 109 -12.35 2.72 4.19
N SER A 110 -12.26 3.42 5.32
CA SER A 110 -12.09 4.88 5.35
C SER A 110 -10.83 5.37 4.63
N GLY A 111 -9.69 4.67 4.75
CA GLY A 111 -8.42 5.11 4.15
C GLY A 111 -7.91 6.44 4.71
N ARG A 112 -8.47 6.89 5.83
CA ARG A 112 -8.15 8.17 6.46
C ARG A 112 -6.82 8.09 7.21
N LEU A 113 -6.21 9.24 7.45
CA LEU A 113 -5.01 9.33 8.28
C LEU A 113 -5.32 8.80 9.71
N PRO A 114 -4.36 8.11 10.35
CA PRO A 114 -4.52 7.65 11.73
C PRO A 114 -4.90 8.80 12.68
N SER A 115 -5.83 8.52 13.59
CA SER A 115 -6.39 9.51 14.51
C SER A 115 -6.30 9.05 15.97
N ASP A 116 -6.81 9.85 16.91
CA ASP A 116 -6.88 9.49 18.34
C ASP A 116 -7.98 8.46 18.65
N VAL A 117 -8.55 7.80 17.62
CA VAL A 117 -9.52 6.72 17.82
C VAL A 117 -8.85 5.58 18.57
N VAL A 118 -9.39 5.29 19.75
CA VAL A 118 -8.98 4.15 20.59
C VAL A 118 -9.53 2.86 19.98
N VAL A 119 -8.67 1.86 19.82
CA VAL A 119 -9.07 0.53 19.36
C VAL A 119 -9.90 -0.15 20.44
N GLN A 120 -11.14 -0.48 20.11
CA GLN A 120 -12.08 -1.14 21.02
C GLN A 120 -12.25 -2.62 20.67
N ARG A 121 -12.66 -3.42 21.66
CA ARG A 121 -13.13 -4.78 21.42
C ARG A 121 -14.35 -4.80 20.51
N GLY A 122 -14.50 -5.88 19.74
CA GLY A 122 -15.58 -6.02 18.77
C GLY A 122 -15.40 -5.19 17.50
N ARG A 123 -14.21 -4.61 17.28
CA ARG A 123 -13.89 -3.81 16.09
C ARG A 123 -12.89 -4.51 15.19
N VAL A 124 -13.02 -4.23 13.89
CA VAL A 124 -12.01 -4.58 12.89
C VAL A 124 -10.97 -3.46 12.83
N VAL A 125 -9.70 -3.83 12.75
CA VAL A 125 -8.57 -2.91 12.54
C VAL A 125 -7.89 -3.29 11.24
N LYS A 126 -7.70 -2.30 10.38
CA LYS A 126 -6.93 -2.43 9.14
C LYS A 126 -5.66 -1.61 9.22
N ILE A 127 -4.55 -2.19 8.79
CA ILE A 127 -3.30 -1.50 8.51
C ILE A 127 -3.04 -1.61 7.01
N ASN A 128 -2.84 -0.48 6.35
CA ASN A 128 -2.26 -0.40 5.01
C ASN A 128 -0.86 0.20 5.15
N GLY A 129 0.17 -0.62 5.00
CA GLY A 129 1.54 -0.17 5.21
C GLY A 129 2.52 -1.10 4.51
N ALA A 130 3.46 -0.49 3.81
CA ALA A 130 4.58 -1.19 3.22
C ALA A 130 5.84 -0.34 3.21
N VAL A 131 6.98 -1.00 3.11
CA VAL A 131 8.29 -0.36 3.08
C VAL A 131 8.87 -0.35 1.67
N ARG A 132 9.78 0.58 1.41
CA ARG A 132 10.56 0.64 0.17
C ARG A 132 11.92 -0.01 0.38
N VAL A 133 12.33 -0.84 -0.58
CA VAL A 133 13.63 -1.52 -0.63
C VAL A 133 14.20 -1.33 -2.03
N GLY A 134 15.37 -0.72 -2.15
CA GLY A 134 16.03 -0.53 -3.45
C GLY A 134 15.21 0.26 -4.47
N GLY A 135 14.33 1.17 -4.02
CA GLY A 135 13.40 1.90 -4.89
C GLY A 135 12.04 1.22 -5.10
N TYR A 136 11.94 -0.09 -4.85
CA TYR A 136 10.72 -0.89 -5.03
C TYR A 136 9.89 -1.00 -3.76
N CYS A 137 8.58 -1.09 -3.92
CA CYS A 137 7.67 -1.33 -2.81
C CYS A 137 6.44 -2.10 -3.28
N VAL A 138 5.82 -2.84 -2.37
CA VAL A 138 4.49 -3.43 -2.56
C VAL A 138 3.41 -2.57 -1.89
N ASP A 139 2.14 -2.80 -2.22
CA ASP A 139 1.00 -2.31 -1.43
C ASP A 139 0.43 -3.50 -0.65
N LEU A 140 0.62 -3.49 0.68
CA LEU A 140 0.19 -4.57 1.55
C LEU A 140 -0.79 -4.08 2.60
N ASN A 141 -1.91 -4.80 2.70
CA ASN A 141 -2.96 -4.54 3.65
C ASN A 141 -3.12 -5.74 4.59
N LYS A 142 -3.22 -5.48 5.90
CA LYS A 142 -3.52 -6.49 6.91
C LYS A 142 -4.77 -6.07 7.70
N THR A 143 -5.60 -7.04 8.04
CA THR A 143 -6.84 -6.79 8.78
C THR A 143 -6.97 -7.79 9.91
N ALA A 144 -7.37 -7.30 11.09
CA ALA A 144 -7.59 -8.11 12.28
C ALA A 144 -8.94 -7.74 12.92
N TYR A 145 -9.52 -8.68 13.66
CA TYR A 145 -10.67 -8.44 14.52
C TYR A 145 -10.26 -8.56 15.97
N VAL A 146 -10.64 -7.57 16.78
CA VAL A 146 -10.38 -7.58 18.22
C VAL A 146 -11.53 -8.28 18.91
N LEU A 147 -11.29 -9.46 19.47
CA LEU A 147 -12.30 -10.25 20.19
C LEU A 147 -12.91 -9.45 21.35
N ARG A 148 -14.22 -9.63 21.58
CA ARG A 148 -14.84 -9.20 22.84
C ARG A 148 -14.39 -10.08 23.99
N GLU A 149 -14.58 -9.57 25.19
CA GLU A 149 -14.34 -10.36 26.40
C GLU A 149 -15.20 -11.62 26.38
N GLY A 150 -14.58 -12.77 26.65
CA GLY A 150 -15.24 -14.07 26.58
C GLY A 150 -15.54 -14.59 25.17
N GLU A 151 -15.25 -13.86 24.09
CA GLU A 151 -15.36 -14.40 22.72
C GLU A 151 -14.17 -15.33 22.45
N PRO A 152 -14.37 -16.65 22.23
CA PRO A 152 -13.27 -17.56 21.90
C PRO A 152 -12.85 -17.45 20.42
N LYS A 153 -13.70 -16.86 19.57
CA LYS A 153 -13.50 -16.67 18.13
C LYS A 153 -14.35 -15.50 17.62
N PRO A 154 -14.04 -14.94 16.44
CA PRO A 154 -14.84 -13.86 15.86
C PRO A 154 -16.31 -14.28 15.64
N PRO A 155 -17.26 -13.32 15.70
CA PRO A 155 -18.65 -13.57 15.33
C PRO A 155 -18.76 -14.16 13.92
N ALA A 156 -19.76 -15.01 13.69
CA ALA A 156 -19.92 -15.72 12.42
C ALA A 156 -19.92 -14.80 11.19
N ALA A 157 -20.57 -13.63 11.29
CA ALA A 157 -20.58 -12.64 10.21
C ALA A 157 -19.19 -12.07 9.90
N VAL A 158 -18.37 -11.82 10.93
CA VAL A 158 -16.98 -11.36 10.76
C VAL A 158 -16.15 -12.48 10.15
N GLN A 159 -16.25 -13.70 10.66
CA GLN A 159 -15.53 -14.85 10.12
C GLN A 159 -15.88 -15.08 8.64
N GLN A 160 -17.17 -15.03 8.29
CA GLN A 160 -17.64 -15.17 6.91
C GLN A 160 -17.04 -14.08 6.00
N MET A 161 -16.95 -12.83 6.46
CA MET A 161 -16.29 -11.75 5.71
C MET A 161 -14.82 -12.10 5.41
N PHE A 162 -14.06 -12.53 6.41
CA PHE A 162 -12.66 -12.94 6.22
C PHE A 162 -12.53 -14.11 5.25
N ASP A 163 -13.36 -15.15 5.41
CA ASP A 163 -13.33 -16.33 4.57
C ASP A 163 -13.66 -16.00 3.11
N VAL A 164 -14.66 -15.14 2.87
CA VAL A 164 -15.03 -14.68 1.52
C VAL A 164 -13.87 -13.92 0.89
N VAL A 165 -13.28 -12.94 1.58
CA VAL A 165 -12.16 -12.15 1.05
C VAL A 165 -10.97 -13.05 0.72
N LEU A 166 -10.62 -13.99 1.61
CA LEU A 166 -9.51 -14.91 1.40
C LEU A 166 -9.76 -15.87 0.23
N ARG A 167 -10.99 -16.40 0.10
CA ARG A 167 -11.36 -17.24 -1.06
C ARG A 167 -11.28 -16.46 -2.36
N SER A 168 -11.80 -15.23 -2.40
CA SER A 168 -11.75 -14.37 -3.58
C SER A 168 -10.31 -14.04 -3.98
N LEU A 169 -9.44 -13.71 -3.01
CA LEU A 169 -8.01 -13.49 -3.26
C LEU A 169 -7.35 -14.73 -3.88
N ARG A 170 -7.57 -15.91 -3.29
CA ARG A 170 -7.01 -17.17 -3.79
C ARG A 170 -7.53 -17.53 -5.19
N ALA A 171 -8.81 -17.30 -5.44
CA ALA A 171 -9.40 -17.53 -6.75
C ALA A 171 -8.81 -16.58 -7.81
N ALA A 172 -8.62 -15.30 -7.47
CA ALA A 172 -7.97 -14.34 -8.36
C ALA A 172 -6.53 -14.77 -8.69
N VAL A 173 -5.73 -15.12 -7.68
CA VAL A 173 -4.36 -15.64 -7.87
C VAL A 173 -4.35 -16.90 -8.74
N ALA A 174 -5.26 -17.85 -8.51
CA ALA A 174 -5.35 -19.07 -9.31
C ALA A 174 -5.79 -18.82 -10.78
N ALA A 175 -6.49 -17.72 -11.03
CA ALA A 175 -6.94 -17.33 -12.37
C ALA A 175 -5.92 -16.47 -13.13
N MET A 176 -4.91 -15.90 -12.45
CA MET A 176 -3.85 -15.12 -13.09
C MET A 176 -3.07 -15.97 -14.10
N LYS A 177 -2.87 -15.42 -15.29
CA LYS A 177 -2.10 -16.00 -16.39
C LYS A 177 -1.17 -14.92 -16.96
N PRO A 178 -0.07 -15.31 -17.63
CA PRO A 178 0.75 -14.38 -18.41
C PRO A 178 -0.07 -13.59 -19.43
#